data_AF-L5M0I7-F1
#
_entry.id   AF-L5M0I7-F1
#
_cell.length_a   1.000
_cell.length_b   1.000
_cell.length_c   1.000
_cell.angle_alpha   90.00
_cell.angle_beta   90.00
_cell.angle_gamma   90.00
#
_symmetry.space_group_name_H-M   'P 1'
#
loop_
_entity.id
_entity.type
_entity.pdbx_description
1 polymer ?
#
loop_
_entity_poly.entity_id
_entity_poly.type
_entity_poly.pdbx_seq_one_letter_code
_entity_poly.pdbx_strand_id
1 'polypeptide(L)'
;MEAGDRQGKTTADDCLPILLEHRREEIRAKQDFYRWRVFVPGLPNYVHIPSYRPPARRNPNRPEWNGHIPGFPILINFKATRFLDLNLRYSFIKTASFFFRLGPMALRFKLRGFVDCKRSWKRLKDIKKVFPAYKTTVSEYVAEHWAEDSFFGYQYLNGINPSVIRRCTRIPDKFPVTDDMVAPFLGEGTCLQAELEKGNIYLADYRILEGIPTVELNGQKQHQCAPLCLLHLNAEGNLMPIAIQLSQTPGPNCPIFLPNDSEWDWLLAKTWVRNAEFYYHEAIAHLLGSHLIGEAFCLAVLRQLPMCHPLYKLLVPHTRYTIQINSIGRAILLNEGGLTARATSLGLKGIAELMARYLSEMTYESCYPPNDFVERGVQDLPGYYYRDDCLAVWDALESMETFRQRLAQISHNIRQRNKCLPIPYYYLDPVLIENSISI
;
A
#
# COMPACT_ATOMS: atom_id res chain seq x y z
N MET A 1 -29.29 16.37 22.99
CA MET A 1 -29.14 14.89 23.02
C MET A 1 -27.80 14.55 22.39
N GLU A 2 -26.70 14.73 23.10
CA GLU A 2 -25.33 14.65 22.50
C GLU A 2 -24.60 13.33 22.75
N ALA A 3 -25.28 12.30 23.23
CA ALA A 3 -24.76 10.93 23.30
C ALA A 3 -25.93 9.96 23.08
N GLY A 4 -26.52 10.01 21.89
CA GLY A 4 -27.69 9.21 21.55
C GLY A 4 -27.31 7.77 21.20
N ASP A 5 -27.50 6.88 22.18
CA ASP A 5 -27.63 5.42 22.04
C ASP A 5 -26.36 4.66 21.56
N ARG A 6 -25.96 3.63 22.31
CA ARG A 6 -24.86 2.73 21.91
C ARG A 6 -25.24 1.96 20.64
N GLN A 7 -26.53 1.75 20.41
CA GLN A 7 -27.06 1.05 19.25
C GLN A 7 -27.00 1.94 17.99
N GLY A 8 -26.45 1.42 16.90
CA GLY A 8 -26.42 2.13 15.61
C GLY A 8 -27.82 2.25 15.01
N LYS A 9 -28.12 3.40 14.39
CA LYS A 9 -29.44 3.72 13.77
C LYS A 9 -29.29 4.17 12.32
N THR A 10 -30.03 3.52 11.44
CA THR A 10 -30.21 3.92 10.04
C THR A 10 -31.25 5.04 9.92
N THR A 11 -31.37 5.65 8.74
CA THR A 11 -32.41 6.67 8.49
C THR A 11 -33.82 6.09 8.65
N ALA A 12 -34.02 4.81 8.37
CA ALA A 12 -35.32 4.15 8.52
C ALA A 12 -35.76 4.02 9.99
N ASP A 13 -34.81 4.08 10.93
CA ASP A 13 -35.08 3.99 12.37
C ASP A 13 -35.50 5.33 12.99
N ASP A 14 -35.36 6.44 12.26
CA ASP A 14 -35.67 7.79 12.76
C ASP A 14 -37.15 8.12 12.55
N CYS A 15 -38.01 7.74 13.50
CA CYS A 15 -39.46 7.98 13.40
C CYS A 15 -39.90 9.39 13.84
N LEU A 16 -39.04 10.15 14.51
CA LEU A 16 -39.34 11.51 14.98
C LEU A 16 -38.73 12.56 14.04
N PRO A 17 -39.48 13.61 13.64
CA PRO A 17 -38.96 14.67 12.78
C PRO A 17 -37.66 15.31 13.28
N ILE A 18 -37.51 15.45 14.60
CA ILE A 18 -36.30 16.02 15.21
C ILE A 18 -35.04 15.17 14.98
N LEU A 19 -35.17 13.84 14.90
CA LEU A 19 -34.04 12.93 14.64
C LEU A 19 -33.63 12.98 13.18
N LEU A 20 -34.61 13.04 12.26
CA LEU A 20 -34.37 13.23 10.83
C LEU A 20 -33.68 14.58 10.57
N GLU A 21 -34.12 15.65 11.24
CA GLU A 21 -33.50 16.97 11.09
C GLU A 21 -32.08 16.98 11.65
N HIS A 22 -31.87 16.45 12.85
CA HIS A 22 -30.53 16.32 13.44
C HIS A 22 -29.55 15.58 12.50
N ARG A 23 -29.99 14.46 11.90
CA ARG A 23 -29.17 13.71 10.93
C ARG A 23 -28.80 14.56 9.71
N ARG A 24 -29.77 15.31 9.17
CA ARG A 24 -29.55 16.19 8.01
C ARG A 24 -28.59 17.32 8.33
N GLU A 25 -28.75 17.96 9.48
CA GLU A 25 -27.86 19.02 9.96
C GLU A 25 -26.44 18.49 10.21
N GLU A 26 -26.30 17.32 10.84
CA GLU A 26 -25.00 16.69 11.08
C GLU A 26 -24.27 16.42 9.76
N ILE A 27 -24.95 15.82 8.78
CA ILE A 27 -24.37 15.54 7.46
C ILE A 27 -24.01 16.84 6.74
N ARG A 28 -24.87 17.86 6.77
CA ARG A 28 -24.58 19.17 6.17
C ARG A 28 -23.32 19.78 6.79
N ALA A 29 -23.23 19.83 8.12
CA ALA A 29 -22.08 20.35 8.83
C ALA A 29 -20.79 19.57 8.49
N LYS A 30 -20.87 18.24 8.43
CA LYS A 30 -19.76 17.36 8.00
C LYS A 30 -19.33 17.64 6.56
N GLN A 31 -20.26 17.82 5.63
CA GLN A 31 -19.96 18.07 4.23
C GLN A 31 -19.35 19.46 3.99
N ASP A 32 -19.79 20.47 4.75
CA ASP A 32 -19.22 21.82 4.73
C ASP A 32 -17.81 21.85 5.30
N PHE A 33 -17.58 21.08 6.37
CA PHE A 33 -16.31 21.04 7.06
C PHE A 33 -15.26 20.18 6.34
N TYR A 34 -15.60 18.92 6.01
CA TYR A 34 -14.70 17.96 5.38
C TYR A 34 -14.81 18.00 3.86
N ARG A 35 -14.20 18.98 3.19
CA ARG A 35 -14.31 19.12 1.73
C ARG A 35 -13.26 18.29 0.98
N TRP A 36 -13.61 17.82 -0.21
CA TRP A 36 -12.66 17.22 -1.13
C TRP A 36 -11.77 18.29 -1.77
N ARG A 37 -10.51 17.93 -2.01
CA ARG A 37 -9.57 18.69 -2.83
C ARG A 37 -8.90 17.75 -3.81
N VAL A 38 -8.75 18.19 -5.05
CA VAL A 38 -8.01 17.45 -6.07
C VAL A 38 -6.57 17.29 -5.60
N PHE A 39 -6.03 16.06 -5.66
CA PHE A 39 -4.61 15.79 -5.35
C PHE A 39 -3.73 15.76 -6.59
N VAL A 40 -4.08 14.92 -7.56
CA VAL A 40 -3.43 14.76 -8.87
C VAL A 40 -4.52 14.21 -9.80
N PRO A 41 -4.63 14.67 -11.05
CA PRO A 41 -5.54 14.09 -12.02
C PRO A 41 -5.28 12.59 -12.16
N GLY A 42 -6.35 11.79 -12.05
CA GLY A 42 -6.25 10.34 -12.06
C GLY A 42 -5.88 9.70 -10.72
N LEU A 43 -5.70 10.45 -9.64
CA LEU A 43 -5.55 9.93 -8.27
C LEU A 43 -6.73 10.29 -7.37
N PRO A 44 -6.93 9.60 -6.23
CA PRO A 44 -7.98 9.91 -5.29
C PRO A 44 -7.83 11.35 -4.74
N ASN A 45 -8.97 12.02 -4.59
CA ASN A 45 -9.03 13.32 -3.92
C ASN A 45 -8.69 13.18 -2.44
N TYR A 46 -8.29 14.27 -1.80
CA TYR A 46 -7.92 14.29 -0.37
C TYR A 46 -8.67 15.37 0.40
N VAL A 47 -8.46 15.41 1.72
CA VAL A 47 -9.13 16.40 2.58
C VAL A 47 -8.61 17.83 2.35
N HIS A 48 -9.53 18.77 2.19
CA HIS A 48 -9.24 20.19 2.16
C HIS A 48 -8.92 20.71 3.57
N ILE A 49 -7.83 21.46 3.74
CA ILE A 49 -7.43 22.08 5.02
C ILE A 49 -7.76 23.59 4.98
N PRO A 50 -8.87 24.05 5.59
CA PRO A 50 -9.42 25.39 5.37
C PRO A 50 -8.54 26.54 5.87
N SER A 51 -7.90 26.37 7.03
CA SER A 51 -7.19 27.46 7.70
C SER A 51 -5.74 27.63 7.24
N TYR A 52 -5.28 26.81 6.30
CA TYR A 52 -3.95 26.96 5.74
C TYR A 52 -3.97 27.89 4.53
N ARG A 53 -3.46 29.12 4.72
CA ARG A 53 -3.09 30.01 3.62
C ARG A 53 -1.59 29.85 3.35
N PRO A 54 -1.18 29.48 2.12
CA PRO A 54 0.23 29.48 1.76
C PRO A 54 0.81 30.90 1.96
N PRO A 55 2.05 31.05 2.45
CA PRO A 55 2.65 32.38 2.58
C PRO A 55 2.75 33.11 1.23
N ALA A 56 2.41 34.40 1.20
CA ALA A 56 2.60 35.29 0.05
C ALA A 56 4.09 35.67 -0.13
N ARG A 57 4.51 35.94 -1.38
CA ARG A 57 5.93 36.08 -1.83
C ARG A 57 6.72 37.20 -1.12
N ARG A 58 8.04 36.97 -0.97
CA ARG A 58 9.07 37.97 -0.58
C ARG A 58 10.01 38.40 -1.73
N ASN A 59 10.01 37.77 -2.91
CA ASN A 59 10.96 38.10 -3.99
C ASN A 59 10.29 38.07 -5.40
N PRO A 60 10.28 39.18 -6.15
CA PRO A 60 9.67 39.27 -7.49
C PRO A 60 10.47 38.63 -8.64
N ASN A 61 11.79 38.47 -8.51
CA ASN A 61 12.68 38.13 -9.63
C ASN A 61 13.03 36.64 -9.75
N ARG A 62 12.35 35.77 -8.99
CA ARG A 62 12.50 34.31 -9.13
C ARG A 62 11.56 33.85 -10.25
N PRO A 63 12.01 33.14 -11.30
CA PRO A 63 11.12 32.64 -12.35
C PRO A 63 9.99 31.85 -11.73
N GLU A 64 8.76 32.02 -12.25
CA GLU A 64 7.55 31.42 -11.70
C GLU A 64 7.71 29.90 -11.57
N TRP A 65 7.92 29.45 -10.34
CA TRP A 65 7.54 28.11 -9.94
C TRP A 65 6.65 28.26 -8.71
N ASN A 66 5.36 28.30 -8.98
CA ASN A 66 4.22 28.41 -8.07
C ASN A 66 3.80 27.03 -7.50
N GLY A 67 4.68 26.02 -7.64
CA GLY A 67 4.34 24.63 -7.35
C GLY A 67 3.33 24.06 -8.34
N HIS A 68 3.21 24.68 -9.53
CA HIS A 68 2.21 24.35 -10.53
C HIS A 68 2.89 23.63 -11.70
N ILE A 69 2.77 22.31 -11.74
CA ILE A 69 2.68 21.61 -13.02
C ILE A 69 1.24 21.84 -13.49
N PRO A 70 0.97 22.27 -14.74
CA PRO A 70 -0.40 22.35 -15.25
C PRO A 70 -1.13 21.02 -14.97
N GLY A 71 -2.14 21.07 -14.09
CA GLY A 71 -2.87 19.90 -13.61
C GLY A 71 -2.53 19.41 -12.19
N PHE A 72 -1.51 19.91 -11.48
CA PHE A 72 -1.04 19.31 -10.21
C PHE A 72 -1.12 20.30 -9.01
N PRO A 73 -1.94 20.02 -7.97
CA PRO A 73 -2.13 20.93 -6.84
C PRO A 73 -1.05 20.90 -5.74
N ILE A 74 -0.91 22.09 -5.14
CA ILE A 74 0.04 22.53 -4.11
C ILE A 74 0.18 21.50 -2.96
N LEU A 75 1.40 21.02 -2.75
CA LEU A 75 1.75 20.11 -1.66
C LEU A 75 1.71 20.83 -0.30
N ILE A 76 1.07 20.18 0.66
CA ILE A 76 0.75 20.71 2.00
C ILE A 76 2.05 21.11 2.73
N ASN A 77 2.16 22.31 3.30
CA ASN A 77 3.30 22.63 4.17
C ASN A 77 3.18 21.85 5.48
N PHE A 78 4.28 21.36 6.05
CA PHE A 78 4.22 20.63 7.33
C PHE A 78 3.50 21.42 8.44
N LYS A 79 3.65 22.76 8.47
CA LYS A 79 2.90 23.64 9.40
C LYS A 79 1.39 23.57 9.20
N ALA A 80 0.92 23.26 7.99
CA ALA A 80 -0.50 23.13 7.68
C ALA A 80 -1.17 21.97 8.42
N THR A 81 -0.41 20.93 8.79
CA THR A 81 -0.93 19.81 9.58
C THR A 81 -1.44 20.25 10.96
N ARG A 82 -0.98 21.40 11.48
CA ARG A 82 -1.49 22.02 12.72
C ARG A 82 -2.85 22.70 12.55
N PHE A 83 -3.39 22.77 11.34
CA PHE A 83 -4.73 23.32 11.05
C PHE A 83 -5.76 22.23 10.74
N LEU A 84 -5.38 20.95 10.78
CA LEU A 84 -6.33 19.85 10.69
C LEU A 84 -7.31 19.88 11.88
N ASP A 85 -8.50 19.32 11.73
CA ASP A 85 -9.41 19.19 12.86
C ASP A 85 -8.81 18.34 13.98
N LEU A 86 -9.13 18.66 15.25
CA LEU A 86 -8.58 17.93 16.40
C LEU A 86 -8.97 16.45 16.38
N ASN A 87 -10.15 16.08 15.85
CA ASN A 87 -10.58 14.69 15.74
C ASN A 87 -9.79 13.90 14.69
N LEU A 88 -9.14 14.59 13.75
CA LEU A 88 -8.33 13.97 12.71
C LEU A 88 -6.85 13.89 13.06
N ARG A 89 -6.40 14.71 14.01
CA ARG A 89 -4.99 14.77 14.42
C ARG A 89 -4.58 13.53 15.21
N TYR A 90 -3.29 13.26 15.17
CA TYR A 90 -2.67 12.39 16.16
C TYR A 90 -2.97 12.87 17.57
N SER A 91 -3.12 11.92 18.51
CA SER A 91 -3.07 12.27 19.92
C SER A 91 -1.71 12.89 20.26
N PHE A 92 -1.66 13.60 21.38
CA PHE A 92 -0.40 14.14 21.88
C PHE A 92 0.68 13.05 22.03
N ILE A 93 0.33 11.92 22.64
CA ILE A 93 1.23 10.76 22.83
C ILE A 93 1.71 10.22 21.49
N LYS A 94 0.82 10.05 20.50
CA LYS A 94 1.19 9.55 19.18
C LYS A 94 2.11 10.52 18.44
N THR A 95 1.84 11.83 18.54
CA THR A 95 2.69 12.89 17.98
C THR A 95 4.08 12.88 18.60
N ALA A 96 4.16 12.88 19.93
CA ALA A 96 5.42 12.80 20.67
C ALA A 96 6.21 11.55 20.29
N SER A 97 5.59 10.37 20.28
CA SER A 97 6.23 9.13 19.88
C SER A 97 6.73 9.15 18.44
N PHE A 98 5.99 9.76 17.50
CA PHE A 98 6.39 9.84 16.10
C PHE A 98 7.67 10.66 15.93
N PHE A 99 7.71 11.87 16.50
CA PHE A 99 8.88 12.74 16.41
C PHE A 99 10.05 12.25 17.25
N PHE A 100 9.80 11.58 18.38
CA PHE A 100 10.84 10.98 19.20
C PHE A 100 11.56 9.84 18.48
N ARG A 101 10.87 9.06 17.63
CA ARG A 101 11.50 8.02 16.81
C ARG A 101 12.23 8.61 15.60
N LEU A 102 11.63 9.58 14.91
CA LEU A 102 12.18 10.13 13.66
C LEU A 102 13.35 11.09 13.88
N GLY A 103 13.27 11.96 14.90
CA GLY A 103 14.24 13.03 15.14
C GLY A 103 15.68 12.53 15.35
N PRO A 104 15.94 11.62 16.31
CA PRO A 104 17.27 11.06 16.54
C PRO A 104 17.83 10.31 15.32
N MET A 105 16.96 9.61 14.59
CA MET A 105 17.34 8.92 13.34
C MET A 105 17.81 9.93 12.29
N ALA A 106 17.00 10.94 11.98
CA ALA A 106 17.32 11.96 10.99
C ALA A 106 18.59 12.75 11.36
N LEU A 107 18.73 13.14 12.64
CA LEU A 107 19.92 13.84 13.13
C LEU A 107 21.18 12.98 12.95
N ARG A 108 21.11 11.68 13.26
CA ARG A 108 22.25 10.77 13.07
C ARG A 108 22.63 10.62 11.61
N PHE A 109 21.66 10.45 10.71
CA PHE A 109 21.92 10.41 9.27
C PHE A 109 22.59 11.70 8.77
N LYS A 110 22.15 12.86 9.28
CA LYS A 110 22.75 14.16 8.97
C LYS A 110 24.18 14.28 9.51
N LEU A 111 24.42 13.95 10.78
CA LEU A 111 25.74 14.03 11.42
C LEU A 111 26.77 13.10 10.76
N ARG A 112 26.32 11.95 10.25
CA ARG A 112 27.18 11.02 9.49
C ARG A 112 27.37 11.41 8.03
N GLY A 113 26.78 12.52 7.60
CA GLY A 113 26.87 13.04 6.23
C GLY A 113 26.05 12.26 5.20
N PHE A 114 25.28 11.24 5.60
CA PHE A 114 24.51 10.41 4.66
C PHE A 114 23.42 11.20 3.91
N VAL A 115 22.84 12.21 4.55
CA VAL A 115 21.80 13.07 3.93
C VAL A 115 22.35 13.98 2.83
N ASP A 116 23.62 14.36 2.93
CA ASP A 116 24.27 15.32 2.02
C ASP A 116 25.28 14.67 1.07
N CYS A 117 25.51 13.36 1.23
CA CYS A 117 26.48 12.62 0.43
C CYS A 117 25.96 12.44 -1.00
N LYS A 118 26.67 13.03 -1.96
CA LYS A 118 26.40 12.90 -3.40
C LYS A 118 27.33 11.90 -4.10
N ARG A 119 28.18 11.21 -3.34
CA ARG A 119 29.21 10.31 -3.88
C ARG A 119 28.75 8.87 -3.77
N SER A 120 29.16 8.05 -4.73
CA SER A 120 28.95 6.61 -4.69
C SER A 120 29.68 5.96 -3.53
N TRP A 121 29.15 4.83 -3.05
CA TRP A 121 29.84 3.96 -2.12
C TRP A 121 31.11 3.42 -2.76
N LYS A 122 32.23 3.44 -2.03
CA LYS A 122 33.50 2.90 -2.54
C LYS A 122 33.49 1.37 -2.68
N ARG A 123 32.73 0.69 -1.83
CA ARG A 123 32.60 -0.77 -1.81
C ARG A 123 31.17 -1.14 -1.42
N LEU A 124 30.63 -2.19 -2.04
CA LEU A 124 29.28 -2.67 -1.76
C LEU A 124 29.07 -3.02 -0.28
N LYS A 125 30.07 -3.68 0.34
CA LYS A 125 30.06 -4.02 1.78
C LYS A 125 29.99 -2.82 2.72
N ASP A 126 30.23 -1.60 2.25
CA ASP A 126 30.12 -0.39 3.07
C ASP A 126 28.65 0.08 3.22
N ILE A 127 27.72 -0.37 2.35
CA ILE A 127 26.28 -0.02 2.44
C ILE A 127 25.70 -0.47 3.78
N LYS A 128 26.13 -1.62 4.33
CA LYS A 128 25.65 -2.09 5.64
C LYS A 128 25.95 -1.12 6.80
N LYS A 129 26.89 -0.18 6.62
CA LYS A 129 27.22 0.87 7.60
C LYS A 129 26.14 1.95 7.73
N VAL A 130 25.14 1.94 6.85
CA VAL A 130 23.94 2.79 6.95
C VAL A 130 23.06 2.39 8.15
N PHE A 131 23.05 1.10 8.52
CA PHE A 131 22.09 0.52 9.49
C PHE A 131 22.56 0.26 10.94
N PRO A 132 23.69 0.75 11.48
CA PRO A 132 24.28 0.19 12.70
C PRO A 132 23.53 0.50 14.01
N ALA A 133 22.37 1.15 13.96
CA ALA A 133 21.53 1.42 15.12
C ALA A 133 20.10 0.86 15.02
N TYR A 134 19.76 0.27 13.87
CA TYR A 134 18.44 -0.30 13.60
C TYR A 134 18.59 -1.67 12.96
N LYS A 135 19.62 -2.39 13.42
CA LYS A 135 19.80 -3.78 13.05
C LYS A 135 18.66 -4.58 13.66
N THR A 136 17.78 -5.05 12.79
CA THR A 136 16.82 -6.09 13.11
C THR A 136 17.36 -7.42 12.59
N THR A 137 16.88 -8.52 13.16
CA THR A 137 17.13 -9.86 12.64
C THR A 137 16.88 -9.93 11.13
N VAL A 138 15.80 -9.30 10.65
CA VAL A 138 15.47 -9.21 9.22
C VAL A 138 16.54 -8.45 8.43
N SER A 139 16.97 -7.28 8.90
CA SER A 139 17.96 -6.48 8.16
C SER A 139 19.34 -7.13 8.09
N GLU A 140 19.72 -7.90 9.11
CA GLU A 140 20.98 -8.65 9.13
C GLU A 140 20.89 -9.85 8.18
N TYR A 141 19.80 -10.61 8.25
CA TYR A 141 19.53 -11.70 7.32
C TYR A 141 19.55 -11.23 5.86
N VAL A 142 18.85 -10.13 5.54
CA VAL A 142 18.90 -9.55 4.18
C VAL A 142 20.33 -9.18 3.79
N ALA A 143 21.09 -8.53 4.68
CA ALA A 143 22.46 -8.12 4.35
C ALA A 143 23.41 -9.31 4.07
N GLU A 144 23.11 -10.47 4.63
CA GLU A 144 23.89 -11.71 4.44
C GLU A 144 23.42 -12.49 3.21
N HIS A 145 22.11 -12.55 2.95
CA HIS A 145 21.49 -13.44 1.97
C HIS A 145 20.98 -12.75 0.69
N TRP A 146 21.08 -11.41 0.56
CA TRP A 146 20.49 -10.67 -0.59
C TRP A 146 20.94 -11.13 -1.98
N ALA A 147 22.10 -11.78 -2.09
CA ALA A 147 22.65 -12.27 -3.36
C ALA A 147 22.15 -13.68 -3.73
N GLU A 148 21.52 -14.41 -2.81
CA GLU A 148 21.05 -15.78 -3.02
C GLU A 148 19.77 -15.83 -3.85
N ASP A 149 19.70 -16.74 -4.81
CA ASP A 149 18.53 -16.90 -5.70
C ASP A 149 17.28 -17.37 -4.97
N SER A 150 17.44 -18.30 -4.02
CA SER A 150 16.34 -18.77 -3.16
C SER A 150 15.76 -17.64 -2.31
N PHE A 151 16.62 -16.77 -1.75
CA PHE A 151 16.15 -15.61 -0.98
C PHE A 151 15.57 -14.50 -1.86
N PHE A 152 16.08 -14.33 -3.09
CA PHE A 152 15.48 -13.45 -4.08
C PHE A 152 14.04 -13.89 -4.39
N GLY A 153 13.82 -15.18 -4.65
CA GLY A 153 12.50 -15.73 -4.92
C GLY A 153 11.58 -15.75 -3.69
N TYR A 154 12.11 -16.05 -2.51
CA TYR A 154 11.38 -16.01 -1.23
C TYR A 154 10.71 -14.65 -1.00
N GLN A 155 11.38 -13.54 -1.37
CA GLN A 155 10.85 -12.19 -1.19
C GLN A 155 9.58 -11.90 -2.02
N TYR A 156 9.31 -12.67 -3.09
CA TYR A 156 8.04 -12.56 -3.82
C TYR A 156 6.85 -13.10 -3.04
N LEU A 157 7.09 -14.00 -2.08
CA LEU A 157 6.05 -14.63 -1.29
C LEU A 157 5.93 -13.98 0.08
N ASN A 158 7.06 -13.66 0.69
CA ASN A 158 7.15 -13.31 2.10
C ASN A 158 7.97 -12.03 2.35
N GLY A 159 8.27 -11.29 1.28
CA GLY A 159 8.97 -10.01 1.36
C GLY A 159 8.02 -8.82 1.53
N ILE A 160 8.50 -7.66 1.11
CA ILE A 160 7.76 -6.39 1.30
C ILE A 160 6.59 -6.21 0.32
N ASN A 161 6.62 -6.90 -0.83
CA ASN A 161 5.63 -6.74 -1.90
C ASN A 161 5.13 -8.09 -2.44
N PRO A 162 4.39 -8.86 -1.62
CA PRO A 162 3.98 -10.21 -1.97
C PRO A 162 2.73 -10.23 -2.87
N SER A 163 2.63 -9.38 -3.89
CA SER A 163 1.42 -9.24 -4.72
C SER A 163 1.65 -9.28 -6.23
N VAL A 164 2.92 -9.32 -6.70
CA VAL A 164 3.25 -9.22 -8.13
C VAL A 164 3.30 -10.59 -8.82
N ILE A 165 3.79 -11.60 -8.11
CA ILE A 165 4.05 -12.93 -8.68
C ILE A 165 2.75 -13.60 -9.13
N ARG A 166 2.78 -14.21 -10.32
CA ARG A 166 1.66 -14.98 -10.90
C ARG A 166 2.16 -16.25 -11.54
N ARG A 167 1.34 -17.29 -11.56
CA ARG A 167 1.61 -18.52 -12.32
C ARG A 167 1.61 -18.20 -13.81
N CYS A 168 2.62 -18.68 -14.51
CA CYS A 168 2.78 -18.51 -15.94
C CYS A 168 2.23 -19.74 -16.65
N THR A 169 1.19 -19.57 -17.47
CA THR A 169 0.63 -20.66 -18.28
C THR A 169 1.21 -20.69 -19.70
N ARG A 170 1.79 -19.56 -20.14
CA ARG A 170 2.49 -19.42 -21.41
C ARG A 170 3.51 -18.29 -21.29
N ILE A 171 4.71 -18.51 -21.83
CA ILE A 171 5.74 -17.46 -21.95
C ILE A 171 5.23 -16.33 -22.86
N PRO A 172 5.23 -15.07 -22.42
CA PRO A 172 4.81 -13.95 -23.26
C PRO A 172 5.74 -13.79 -24.48
N ASP A 173 5.18 -13.47 -25.66
CA ASP A 173 5.97 -13.30 -26.89
C ASP A 173 7.04 -12.19 -26.77
N LYS A 174 6.80 -11.21 -25.89
CA LYS A 174 7.75 -10.14 -25.54
C LYS A 174 8.92 -10.57 -24.66
N PHE A 175 8.94 -11.83 -24.22
CA PHE A 175 9.97 -12.41 -23.38
C PHE A 175 10.41 -13.76 -23.96
N PRO A 176 11.23 -13.77 -25.03
CA PRO A 176 11.51 -14.95 -25.84
C PRO A 176 12.50 -15.93 -25.17
N VAL A 177 12.16 -16.38 -23.96
CA VAL A 177 12.87 -17.45 -23.24
C VAL A 177 12.63 -18.77 -23.98
N THR A 178 13.70 -19.49 -24.26
CA THR A 178 13.64 -20.83 -24.89
C THR A 178 13.86 -21.93 -23.87
N ASP A 179 13.51 -23.16 -24.24
CA ASP A 179 13.80 -24.35 -23.43
C ASP A 179 15.30 -24.49 -23.13
N ASP A 180 16.13 -24.38 -24.17
CA ASP A 180 17.60 -24.47 -24.06
C ASP A 180 18.19 -23.47 -23.07
N MET A 181 17.62 -22.25 -22.98
CA MET A 181 18.09 -21.22 -22.05
C MET A 181 17.93 -21.63 -20.59
N VAL A 182 16.82 -22.30 -20.26
CA VAL A 182 16.44 -22.57 -18.87
C VAL A 182 16.57 -24.03 -18.45
N ALA A 183 16.78 -24.95 -19.39
CA ALA A 183 16.95 -26.38 -19.13
C ALA A 183 17.93 -26.69 -17.96
N PRO A 184 19.08 -26.00 -17.80
CA PRO A 184 19.97 -26.24 -16.66
C PRO A 184 19.37 -25.96 -15.26
N PHE A 185 18.24 -25.26 -15.19
CA PHE A 185 17.63 -24.78 -13.94
C PHE A 185 16.27 -25.44 -13.60
N LEU A 186 15.76 -26.32 -14.48
CA LEU A 186 14.46 -26.97 -14.31
C LEU A 186 14.55 -28.35 -13.63
N GLY A 187 15.75 -28.95 -13.57
CA GLY A 187 15.97 -30.30 -13.07
C GLY A 187 15.99 -31.35 -14.18
N GLU A 188 16.41 -32.57 -13.84
CA GLU A 188 16.54 -33.65 -14.82
C GLU A 188 15.19 -34.22 -15.26
N GLY A 189 15.08 -34.59 -16.55
CA GLY A 189 13.90 -35.29 -17.08
C GLY A 189 12.68 -34.40 -17.33
N THR A 190 12.85 -33.08 -17.40
CA THR A 190 11.78 -32.13 -17.72
C THR A 190 12.22 -31.10 -18.76
N CYS A 191 11.29 -30.25 -19.17
CA CYS A 191 11.50 -29.12 -20.08
C CYS A 191 10.57 -27.96 -19.68
N LEU A 192 10.81 -26.77 -20.21
CA LEU A 192 10.05 -25.56 -19.90
C LEU A 192 8.55 -25.75 -20.17
N GLN A 193 8.19 -26.40 -21.27
CA GLN A 193 6.80 -26.69 -21.60
C GLN A 193 6.14 -27.62 -20.58
N ALA A 194 6.84 -28.67 -20.15
CA ALA A 194 6.32 -29.58 -19.13
C ALA A 194 6.17 -28.89 -17.75
N GLU A 195 7.10 -28.01 -17.37
CA GLU A 195 7.00 -27.25 -16.11
C GLU A 195 5.90 -26.17 -16.15
N LEU A 196 5.62 -25.57 -17.32
CA LEU A 196 4.44 -24.71 -17.52
C LEU A 196 3.14 -25.49 -17.32
N GLU A 197 3.05 -26.70 -17.90
CA GLU A 197 1.87 -27.58 -17.80
C GLU A 197 1.65 -28.10 -16.37
N LYS A 198 2.72 -28.41 -15.64
CA LYS A 198 2.65 -28.74 -14.21
C LYS A 198 2.28 -27.55 -13.33
N GLY A 199 2.41 -26.33 -13.85
CA GLY A 199 2.14 -25.10 -13.10
C GLY A 199 3.27 -24.65 -12.18
N ASN A 200 4.51 -25.09 -12.44
CA ASN A 200 5.69 -24.78 -11.64
C ASN A 200 6.43 -23.52 -12.09
N ILE A 201 6.01 -22.90 -13.19
CA ILE A 201 6.62 -21.67 -13.71
C ILE A 201 5.78 -20.45 -13.31
N TYR A 202 6.45 -19.42 -12.84
CA TYR A 202 5.87 -18.16 -12.38
C TYR A 202 6.54 -16.98 -13.07
N LEU A 203 5.82 -15.87 -13.19
CA LEU A 203 6.27 -14.66 -13.85
C LEU A 203 6.00 -13.44 -12.96
N ALA A 204 6.99 -12.57 -12.81
CA ALA A 204 6.81 -11.21 -12.34
C ALA A 204 7.01 -10.24 -13.52
N ASP A 205 5.95 -9.56 -13.94
CA ASP A 205 5.94 -8.63 -15.08
C ASP A 205 5.73 -7.19 -14.61
N TYR A 206 6.74 -6.35 -14.77
CA TYR A 206 6.73 -4.95 -14.36
C TYR A 206 6.39 -3.99 -15.51
N ARG A 207 5.60 -4.44 -16.49
CA ARG A 207 5.10 -3.61 -17.61
C ARG A 207 4.56 -2.25 -17.20
N ILE A 208 3.98 -2.14 -16.01
CA ILE A 208 3.40 -0.90 -15.52
C ILE A 208 4.42 0.23 -15.39
N LEU A 209 5.71 -0.12 -15.25
CA LEU A 209 6.82 0.82 -15.17
C LEU A 209 7.33 1.28 -16.54
N GLU A 210 6.89 0.67 -17.63
CA GLU A 210 7.38 0.97 -18.98
C GLU A 210 7.12 2.43 -19.35
N GLY A 211 8.16 3.14 -19.79
CA GLY A 211 8.06 4.53 -20.21
C GLY A 211 7.80 5.55 -19.09
N ILE A 212 7.78 5.14 -17.82
CA ILE A 212 7.65 6.10 -16.71
C ILE A 212 8.89 7.03 -16.69
N PRO A 213 8.70 8.36 -16.63
CA PRO A 213 9.81 9.30 -16.70
C PRO A 213 10.70 9.21 -15.46
N THR A 214 12.01 9.28 -15.69
CA THR A 214 13.03 9.42 -14.64
C THR A 214 13.49 10.87 -14.48
N VAL A 215 14.16 11.14 -13.36
CA VAL A 215 14.71 12.46 -13.04
C VAL A 215 16.24 12.47 -13.06
N GLU A 216 16.81 13.66 -12.98
CA GLU A 216 18.22 13.84 -12.67
C GLU A 216 18.39 14.02 -11.16
N LEU A 217 19.30 13.27 -10.55
CA LEU A 217 19.70 13.44 -9.15
C LEU A 217 21.18 13.80 -9.11
N ASN A 218 21.51 14.92 -8.46
CA ASN A 218 22.88 15.38 -8.26
C ASN A 218 23.71 15.50 -9.57
N GLY A 219 23.11 15.96 -10.67
CA GLY A 219 23.81 16.06 -11.95
C GLY A 219 23.90 14.75 -12.73
N GLN A 220 23.23 13.68 -12.27
CA GLN A 220 23.29 12.35 -12.88
C GLN A 220 21.89 11.90 -13.30
N LYS A 221 21.73 11.58 -14.60
CA LYS A 221 20.50 11.00 -15.12
C LYS A 221 20.23 9.68 -14.42
N GLN A 222 19.04 9.53 -13.86
CA GLN A 222 18.63 8.30 -13.23
C GLN A 222 17.95 7.37 -14.25
N HIS A 223 17.98 6.09 -13.95
CA HIS A 223 17.46 5.04 -14.81
C HIS A 223 16.45 4.17 -14.05
N GLN A 224 15.60 3.51 -14.82
CA GLN A 224 14.54 2.65 -14.35
C GLN A 224 14.29 1.60 -15.45
N CYS A 225 13.94 0.37 -15.05
CA CYS A 225 13.69 -0.76 -15.94
C CYS A 225 12.28 -1.30 -15.73
N ALA A 226 11.65 -1.83 -16.77
CA ALA A 226 10.37 -2.55 -16.68
C ALA A 226 10.61 -4.04 -16.94
N PRO A 227 11.21 -4.78 -15.97
CA PRO A 227 11.67 -6.13 -16.23
C PRO A 227 10.54 -7.15 -16.35
N LEU A 228 10.87 -8.30 -16.93
CA LEU A 228 10.20 -9.57 -16.76
C LEU A 228 11.14 -10.54 -16.04
N CYS A 229 10.65 -11.21 -15.01
CA CYS A 229 11.42 -12.20 -14.25
C CYS A 229 10.65 -13.53 -14.23
N LEU A 230 11.24 -14.56 -14.83
CA LEU A 230 10.71 -15.92 -14.83
C LEU A 230 11.29 -16.69 -13.64
N LEU A 231 10.44 -17.40 -12.91
CA LEU A 231 10.83 -18.18 -11.76
C LEU A 231 10.27 -19.61 -11.87
N HIS A 232 11.01 -20.57 -11.34
CA HIS A 232 10.64 -21.98 -11.28
C HIS A 232 10.51 -22.43 -9.83
N LEU A 233 9.39 -23.07 -9.48
CA LEU A 233 9.21 -23.74 -8.19
C LEU A 233 9.91 -25.09 -8.24
N ASN A 234 11.04 -25.20 -7.57
CA ASN A 234 11.84 -26.42 -7.59
C ASN A 234 11.27 -27.52 -6.67
N ALA A 235 11.86 -28.72 -6.72
CA ALA A 235 11.43 -29.87 -5.94
C ALA A 235 11.54 -29.67 -4.41
N GLU A 236 12.44 -28.79 -3.96
CA GLU A 236 12.59 -28.42 -2.55
C GLU A 236 11.54 -27.37 -2.09
N GLY A 237 10.65 -26.92 -2.99
CA GLY A 237 9.62 -25.93 -2.70
C GLY A 237 10.13 -24.49 -2.69
N ASN A 238 11.32 -24.24 -3.24
CA ASN A 238 11.87 -22.89 -3.39
C ASN A 238 11.50 -22.31 -4.76
N LEU A 239 11.09 -21.04 -4.76
CA LEU A 239 10.88 -20.29 -5.99
C LEU A 239 12.24 -19.73 -6.46
N MET A 240 12.75 -20.20 -7.58
CA MET A 240 14.09 -19.88 -8.08
C MET A 240 14.01 -19.00 -9.33
N PRO A 241 14.65 -17.83 -9.40
CA PRO A 241 14.75 -17.06 -10.64
C PRO A 241 15.57 -17.80 -11.69
N ILE A 242 15.04 -17.94 -12.91
CA ILE A 242 15.67 -18.70 -13.99
C ILE A 242 15.92 -17.87 -15.26
N ALA A 243 15.24 -16.74 -15.43
CA ALA A 243 15.49 -15.80 -16.52
C ALA A 243 15.04 -14.38 -16.17
N ILE A 244 15.78 -13.37 -16.60
CA ILE A 244 15.42 -11.95 -16.42
C ILE A 244 15.64 -11.17 -17.72
N GLN A 245 14.64 -10.46 -18.20
CA GLN A 245 14.76 -9.44 -19.25
C GLN A 245 14.48 -8.07 -18.64
N LEU A 246 15.34 -7.07 -18.86
CA LEU A 246 15.22 -5.76 -18.18
C LEU A 246 14.31 -4.74 -18.89
N SER A 247 13.77 -5.08 -20.05
CA SER A 247 12.84 -4.27 -20.83
C SER A 247 11.63 -5.09 -21.25
N GLN A 248 10.55 -4.41 -21.59
CA GLN A 248 9.36 -5.01 -22.17
C GLN A 248 9.52 -5.31 -23.67
N THR A 249 10.47 -4.65 -24.34
CA THR A 249 10.75 -4.88 -25.76
C THR A 249 12.02 -5.71 -25.91
N PRO A 250 11.96 -6.94 -26.50
CA PRO A 250 13.14 -7.76 -26.72
C PRO A 250 14.02 -7.19 -27.84
N GLY A 251 15.31 -7.54 -27.83
CA GLY A 251 16.24 -7.15 -28.89
C GLY A 251 17.70 -7.35 -28.51
N PRO A 252 18.64 -7.13 -29.45
CA PRO A 252 20.07 -7.39 -29.21
C PRO A 252 20.67 -6.53 -28.08
N ASN A 253 20.05 -5.39 -27.76
CA ASN A 253 20.46 -4.51 -26.67
C ASN A 253 19.72 -4.79 -25.35
N CYS A 254 18.85 -5.79 -25.32
CA CYS A 254 18.13 -6.24 -24.13
C CYS A 254 18.26 -7.76 -24.00
N PRO A 255 19.43 -8.24 -23.52
CA PRO A 255 19.64 -9.67 -23.34
C PRO A 255 18.70 -10.23 -22.28
N ILE A 256 18.45 -11.53 -22.38
CA ILE A 256 17.85 -12.33 -21.31
C ILE A 256 19.02 -12.83 -20.46
N PHE A 257 19.07 -12.35 -19.21
CA PHE A 257 20.06 -12.76 -18.23
C PHE A 257 19.64 -14.09 -17.59
N LEU A 258 20.61 -14.96 -17.35
CA LEU A 258 20.43 -16.30 -16.80
C LEU A 258 21.33 -16.52 -15.56
N PRO A 259 20.98 -17.43 -14.64
CA PRO A 259 21.80 -17.74 -13.47
C PRO A 259 23.24 -18.21 -13.77
N ASN A 260 23.50 -18.72 -14.98
CA ASN A 260 24.83 -19.16 -15.42
C ASN A 260 25.63 -18.09 -16.16
N ASP A 261 25.10 -16.87 -16.31
CA ASP A 261 25.89 -15.71 -16.73
C ASP A 261 26.97 -15.38 -15.69
N SER A 262 27.82 -14.39 -15.97
CA SER A 262 28.80 -13.95 -14.99
C SER A 262 28.12 -13.52 -13.68
N GLU A 263 28.78 -13.77 -12.54
CA GLU A 263 28.25 -13.45 -11.20
C GLU A 263 27.67 -12.03 -11.13
N TRP A 264 28.37 -11.06 -11.73
CA TRP A 264 27.97 -9.66 -11.68
C TRP A 264 26.85 -9.31 -12.66
N ASP A 265 26.75 -9.98 -13.81
CA ASP A 265 25.64 -9.76 -14.75
C ASP A 265 24.32 -10.26 -14.15
N TRP A 266 24.32 -11.47 -13.60
CA TRP A 266 23.15 -12.04 -12.94
C TRP A 266 22.74 -11.23 -11.70
N LEU A 267 23.71 -10.87 -10.86
CA LEU A 267 23.45 -10.07 -9.67
C LEU A 267 22.92 -8.67 -10.01
N LEU A 268 23.42 -8.04 -11.08
CA LEU A 268 22.93 -6.76 -11.56
C LEU A 268 21.50 -6.87 -12.12
N ALA A 269 21.20 -7.92 -12.89
CA ALA A 269 19.85 -8.16 -13.41
C ALA A 269 18.83 -8.32 -12.26
N LYS A 270 19.14 -9.13 -11.25
CA LYS A 270 18.32 -9.26 -10.04
C LYS A 270 18.18 -7.92 -9.29
N THR A 271 19.24 -7.13 -9.20
CA THR A 271 19.21 -5.82 -8.54
C THR A 271 18.24 -4.86 -9.26
N TRP A 272 18.20 -4.88 -10.60
CA TRP A 272 17.23 -4.10 -11.37
C TRP A 272 15.79 -4.57 -11.16
N VAL A 273 15.56 -5.87 -11.03
CA VAL A 273 14.24 -6.40 -10.63
C VAL A 273 13.85 -5.92 -9.23
N ARG A 274 14.75 -5.95 -8.25
CA ARG A 274 14.48 -5.39 -6.91
C ARG A 274 14.27 -3.87 -6.93
N ASN A 275 14.88 -3.14 -7.87
CA ASN A 275 14.60 -1.72 -8.08
C ASN A 275 13.18 -1.49 -8.63
N ALA A 276 12.73 -2.31 -9.59
CA ALA A 276 11.36 -2.27 -10.08
C ALA A 276 10.34 -2.59 -8.97
N GLU A 277 10.62 -3.61 -8.17
CA GLU A 277 9.85 -3.97 -6.98
C GLU A 277 9.73 -2.85 -5.97
N PHE A 278 10.82 -2.15 -5.69
CA PHE A 278 10.80 -1.00 -4.79
C PHE A 278 9.79 0.06 -5.25
N TYR A 279 9.72 0.33 -6.56
CA TYR A 279 8.76 1.30 -7.10
C TYR A 279 7.33 0.79 -7.11
N TYR A 280 7.13 -0.48 -7.46
CA TYR A 280 5.81 -1.10 -7.38
C TYR A 280 5.29 -1.05 -5.93
N HIS A 281 6.10 -1.49 -4.98
CA HIS A 281 5.79 -1.44 -3.56
C HIS A 281 5.46 -0.02 -3.09
N GLU A 282 6.43 0.91 -3.18
CA GLU A 282 6.29 2.21 -2.53
C GLU A 282 5.20 3.07 -3.16
N ALA A 283 5.08 3.07 -4.49
CA ALA A 283 4.09 3.88 -5.17
C ALA A 283 2.70 3.23 -5.14
N ILE A 284 2.62 1.93 -5.44
CA ILE A 284 1.33 1.25 -5.67
C ILE A 284 0.85 0.60 -4.38
N ALA A 285 1.50 -0.47 -3.91
CA ALA A 285 0.98 -1.26 -2.79
C ALA A 285 0.88 -0.45 -1.50
N HIS A 286 1.88 0.40 -1.25
CA HIS A 286 1.98 1.23 -0.06
C HIS A 286 1.26 2.56 -0.22
N LEU A 287 1.80 3.51 -1.00
CA LEU A 287 1.25 4.87 -1.03
C LEU A 287 -0.17 4.94 -1.62
N LEU A 288 -0.41 4.37 -2.80
CA LEU A 288 -1.75 4.39 -3.39
C LEU A 288 -2.72 3.46 -2.66
N GLY A 289 -2.36 2.18 -2.56
CA GLY A 289 -3.19 1.08 -2.10
C GLY A 289 -3.61 1.19 -0.65
N SER A 290 -2.67 1.48 0.27
CA SER A 290 -2.97 1.54 1.70
C SER A 290 -3.28 2.96 2.19
N HIS A 291 -2.58 3.97 1.66
CA HIS A 291 -2.70 5.35 2.15
C HIS A 291 -3.78 6.16 1.42
N LEU A 292 -3.64 6.38 0.11
CA LEU A 292 -4.50 7.33 -0.62
C LEU A 292 -5.94 6.80 -0.79
N ILE A 293 -6.11 5.53 -1.16
CA ILE A 293 -7.43 4.90 -1.21
C ILE A 293 -8.07 4.85 0.19
N GLY A 294 -7.29 4.50 1.21
CA GLY A 294 -7.75 4.52 2.60
C GLY A 294 -8.24 5.90 3.07
N GLU A 295 -7.58 6.98 2.65
CA GLU A 295 -8.05 8.35 2.93
C GLU A 295 -9.33 8.69 2.18
N ALA A 296 -9.50 8.22 0.94
CA ALA A 296 -10.74 8.42 0.20
C ALA A 296 -11.93 7.74 0.91
N PHE A 297 -11.77 6.50 1.38
CA PHE A 297 -12.78 5.84 2.21
C PHE A 297 -13.04 6.60 3.52
N CYS A 298 -11.99 7.04 4.22
CA CYS A 298 -12.12 7.84 5.43
C CYS A 298 -12.96 9.11 5.20
N LEU A 299 -12.66 9.86 4.14
CA LEU A 299 -13.34 11.10 3.84
C LEU A 299 -14.79 10.86 3.38
N ALA A 300 -15.08 9.77 2.67
CA ALA A 300 -16.44 9.35 2.36
C ALA A 300 -17.24 9.02 3.64
N VAL A 301 -16.67 8.24 4.57
CA VAL A 301 -17.29 7.91 5.86
C VAL A 301 -17.62 9.18 6.65
N LEU A 302 -16.66 10.10 6.76
CA LEU A 302 -16.84 11.36 7.51
C LEU A 302 -17.90 12.28 6.90
N ARG A 303 -18.03 12.29 5.57
CA ARG A 303 -18.95 13.18 4.85
C ARG A 303 -20.37 12.64 4.69
N GLN A 304 -20.53 11.33 4.62
CA GLN A 304 -21.79 10.71 4.19
C GLN A 304 -22.47 9.89 5.29
N LEU A 305 -21.76 9.51 6.36
CA LEU A 305 -22.34 8.73 7.42
C LEU A 305 -22.48 9.57 8.70
N PRO A 306 -23.70 9.71 9.25
CA PRO A 306 -23.89 10.36 10.55
C PRO A 306 -23.31 9.47 11.66
N MET A 307 -22.91 10.06 12.79
CA MET A 307 -22.21 9.35 13.87
C MET A 307 -23.05 8.21 14.47
N CYS A 308 -24.38 8.32 14.39
CA CYS A 308 -25.30 7.28 14.84
C CYS A 308 -25.36 6.08 13.87
N HIS A 309 -24.87 6.19 12.63
CA HIS A 309 -24.99 5.13 11.63
C HIS A 309 -24.15 3.90 12.01
N PRO A 310 -24.68 2.66 11.88
CA PRO A 310 -23.93 1.44 12.17
C PRO A 310 -22.59 1.35 11.42
N LEU A 311 -22.59 1.66 10.11
CA LEU A 311 -21.35 1.69 9.32
C LEU A 311 -20.36 2.77 9.78
N TYR A 312 -20.82 3.93 10.29
CA TYR A 312 -19.90 4.92 10.84
C TYR A 312 -19.20 4.35 12.08
N LYS A 313 -19.98 3.80 13.03
CA LYS A 313 -19.47 3.20 14.27
C LYS A 313 -18.51 2.04 13.97
N LEU A 314 -18.81 1.26 12.93
CA LEU A 314 -17.96 0.15 12.47
C LEU A 314 -16.65 0.64 11.87
N LEU A 315 -16.70 1.62 10.95
CA LEU A 315 -15.54 2.00 10.13
C LEU A 315 -14.64 3.03 10.79
N VAL A 316 -15.16 3.91 11.66
CA VAL A 316 -14.38 5.01 12.26
C VAL A 316 -13.12 4.57 13.02
N PRO A 317 -13.07 3.41 13.72
CA PRO A 317 -11.82 2.95 14.34
C PRO A 317 -10.73 2.61 13.31
N HIS A 318 -11.12 2.13 12.12
CA HIS A 318 -10.21 1.73 11.04
C HIS A 318 -9.71 2.92 10.21
N THR A 319 -10.30 4.11 10.36
CA THR A 319 -9.88 5.32 9.67
C THR A 319 -9.05 6.26 10.55
N ARG A 320 -8.84 5.87 11.81
CA ARG A 320 -8.12 6.67 12.81
C ARG A 320 -6.73 7.00 12.29
N TYR A 321 -6.40 8.29 12.32
CA TYR A 321 -5.09 8.84 11.97
C TYR A 321 -4.69 8.84 10.48
N THR A 322 -5.48 8.21 9.60
CA THR A 322 -5.19 8.14 8.14
C THR A 322 -4.98 9.51 7.51
N ILE A 323 -5.89 10.46 7.76
CA ILE A 323 -5.78 11.82 7.22
C ILE A 323 -4.52 12.54 7.72
N GLN A 324 -4.17 12.39 9.00
CA GLN A 324 -3.00 13.04 9.58
C GLN A 324 -1.70 12.51 8.96
N ILE A 325 -1.52 11.18 8.87
CA ILE A 325 -0.30 10.60 8.30
C ILE A 325 -0.16 10.96 6.83
N ASN A 326 -1.24 10.92 6.05
CA ASN A 326 -1.20 11.31 4.64
C ASN A 326 -0.90 12.79 4.46
N SER A 327 -1.40 13.65 5.37
CA SER A 327 -1.07 15.07 5.35
C SER A 327 0.41 15.33 5.68
N ILE A 328 1.00 14.56 6.60
CA ILE A 328 2.45 14.60 6.88
C ILE A 328 3.24 14.08 5.66
N GLY A 329 2.81 12.97 5.05
CA GLY A 329 3.44 12.38 3.86
C GLY A 329 3.47 13.36 2.69
N ARG A 330 2.33 14.02 2.40
CA ARG A 330 2.27 15.11 1.42
C ARG A 330 3.22 16.27 1.73
N ALA A 331 3.51 16.51 3.01
CA ALA A 331 4.29 17.64 3.45
C ALA A 331 5.81 17.43 3.53
N ILE A 332 6.26 16.18 3.64
CA ILE A 332 7.68 15.85 3.85
C ILE A 332 8.22 14.91 2.76
N LEU A 333 7.38 14.00 2.26
CA LEU A 333 7.79 13.01 1.25
C LEU A 333 7.52 13.55 -0.15
N LEU A 334 6.27 13.94 -0.40
CA LEU A 334 5.79 14.29 -1.74
C LEU A 334 5.94 15.77 -2.07
N ASN A 335 6.37 16.62 -1.12
CA ASN A 335 6.56 18.04 -1.38
C ASN A 335 7.74 18.30 -2.33
N GLU A 336 7.77 19.48 -2.97
CA GLU A 336 8.92 19.91 -3.75
C GLU A 336 10.18 19.95 -2.86
N GLY A 337 11.26 19.32 -3.30
CA GLY A 337 12.48 19.13 -2.50
C GLY A 337 12.32 18.16 -1.31
N GLY A 338 11.20 17.46 -1.22
CA GLY A 338 10.95 16.37 -0.27
C GLY A 338 11.78 15.12 -0.57
N LEU A 339 11.58 14.07 0.22
CA LEU A 339 12.39 12.85 0.12
C LEU A 339 12.26 12.17 -1.26
N THR A 340 11.05 12.06 -1.79
CA THR A 340 10.80 11.42 -3.10
C THR A 340 11.56 12.14 -4.21
N ALA A 341 11.54 13.47 -4.22
CA ALA A 341 12.25 14.28 -5.22
C ALA A 341 13.79 14.17 -5.11
N ARG A 342 14.33 13.84 -3.94
CA ARG A 342 15.77 13.86 -3.66
C ARG A 342 16.44 12.48 -3.70
N ALA A 343 15.66 11.40 -3.58
CA ALA A 343 16.19 10.07 -3.33
C ALA A 343 15.63 8.97 -4.25
N THR A 344 14.75 9.30 -5.20
CA THR A 344 14.16 8.31 -6.11
C THR A 344 14.42 8.65 -7.57
N SER A 345 14.71 7.64 -8.40
CA SER A 345 14.92 7.78 -9.84
C SER A 345 13.68 8.24 -10.60
N LEU A 346 12.47 7.95 -10.10
CA LEU A 346 11.21 8.41 -10.69
C LEU A 346 10.82 9.86 -10.32
N GLY A 347 11.32 10.35 -9.18
CA GLY A 347 10.92 11.64 -8.63
C GLY A 347 9.41 11.74 -8.40
N LEU A 348 8.89 12.96 -8.25
CA LEU A 348 7.46 13.17 -7.99
C LEU A 348 6.59 12.82 -9.20
N LYS A 349 7.03 13.20 -10.41
CA LYS A 349 6.25 13.01 -11.64
C LYS A 349 6.10 11.53 -11.99
N GLY A 350 7.19 10.77 -11.99
CA GLY A 350 7.15 9.35 -12.32
C GLY A 350 6.34 8.53 -11.32
N ILE A 351 6.47 8.83 -10.01
CA ILE A 351 5.65 8.18 -8.97
C ILE A 351 4.17 8.47 -9.15
N ALA A 352 3.80 9.72 -9.46
CA ALA A 352 2.41 10.09 -9.68
C ALA A 352 1.81 9.45 -10.94
N GLU A 353 2.57 9.42 -12.04
CA GLU A 353 2.16 8.76 -13.28
C GLU A 353 1.97 7.26 -13.06
N LEU A 354 2.89 6.61 -12.34
CA LEU A 354 2.80 5.20 -11.99
C LEU A 354 1.53 4.88 -11.18
N MET A 355 1.25 5.68 -10.15
CA MET A 355 0.03 5.52 -9.36
C MET A 355 -1.25 5.73 -10.20
N ALA A 356 -1.27 6.76 -11.05
CA ALA A 356 -2.45 7.08 -11.87
C ALA A 356 -2.71 5.98 -12.90
N ARG A 357 -1.64 5.43 -13.50
CA ARG A 357 -1.70 4.29 -14.41
C ARG A 357 -2.27 3.06 -13.70
N TYR A 358 -1.74 2.70 -12.54
CA TYR A 358 -2.26 1.56 -11.77
C TYR A 358 -3.74 1.75 -11.41
N LEU A 359 -4.11 2.91 -10.89
CA LEU A 359 -5.50 3.16 -10.51
C LEU A 359 -6.47 3.09 -11.70
N SER A 360 -6.01 3.40 -12.91
CA SER A 360 -6.83 3.28 -14.13
C SER A 360 -7.07 1.84 -14.57
N GLU A 361 -6.22 0.89 -14.14
CA GLU A 361 -6.32 -0.54 -14.44
C GLU A 361 -6.97 -1.34 -13.29
N MET A 362 -7.04 -0.76 -12.09
CA MET A 362 -7.53 -1.40 -10.87
C MET A 362 -9.06 -1.51 -10.87
N THR A 363 -9.58 -2.66 -10.45
CA THR A 363 -11.01 -2.90 -10.19
C THR A 363 -11.27 -3.11 -8.69
N TYR A 364 -12.52 -3.01 -8.25
CA TYR A 364 -12.84 -3.28 -6.84
C TYR A 364 -12.59 -4.75 -6.49
N GLU A 365 -12.84 -5.65 -7.43
CA GLU A 365 -12.61 -7.09 -7.35
C GLU A 365 -11.13 -7.40 -7.13
N SER A 366 -10.22 -6.65 -7.76
CA SER A 366 -8.77 -6.81 -7.54
C SER A 366 -8.31 -6.43 -6.12
N CYS A 367 -9.14 -5.73 -5.35
CA CYS A 367 -8.87 -5.44 -3.93
C CYS A 367 -9.39 -6.53 -2.99
N TYR A 368 -10.07 -7.57 -3.48
CA TYR A 368 -10.56 -8.69 -2.69
C TYR A 368 -9.51 -9.81 -2.64
N PRO A 369 -8.80 -10.00 -1.50
CA PRO A 369 -7.64 -10.89 -1.47
C PRO A 369 -7.91 -12.34 -1.91
N PRO A 370 -9.05 -12.98 -1.56
CA PRO A 370 -9.31 -14.34 -2.02
C PRO A 370 -9.37 -14.47 -3.55
N ASN A 371 -9.95 -13.49 -4.26
CA ASN A 371 -9.96 -13.51 -5.72
C ASN A 371 -8.56 -13.26 -6.28
N ASP A 372 -7.80 -12.33 -5.72
CA ASP A 372 -6.44 -12.01 -6.18
C ASP A 372 -5.52 -13.25 -6.24
N PHE A 373 -5.51 -14.08 -5.18
CA PHE A 373 -4.67 -15.29 -5.17
C PHE A 373 -5.08 -16.32 -6.24
N VAL A 374 -6.38 -16.46 -6.50
CA VAL A 374 -6.91 -17.37 -7.53
C VAL A 374 -6.61 -16.82 -8.92
N GLU A 375 -6.84 -15.54 -9.17
CA GLU A 375 -6.59 -14.88 -10.45
C GLU A 375 -5.11 -14.91 -10.82
N ARG A 376 -4.21 -14.72 -9.85
CA ARG A 376 -2.76 -14.87 -10.05
C ARG A 376 -2.33 -16.34 -10.15
N GLY A 377 -3.19 -17.30 -9.83
CA GLY A 377 -2.90 -18.73 -9.87
C GLY A 377 -1.89 -19.18 -8.80
N VAL A 378 -1.89 -18.52 -7.65
CA VAL A 378 -0.94 -18.72 -6.54
C VAL A 378 -1.63 -19.20 -5.26
N GLN A 379 -2.90 -19.57 -5.34
CA GLN A 379 -3.69 -20.06 -4.21
C GLN A 379 -3.13 -21.34 -3.58
N ASP A 380 -2.42 -22.16 -4.37
CA ASP A 380 -1.83 -23.44 -3.93
C ASP A 380 -0.29 -23.39 -3.83
N LEU A 381 0.33 -22.23 -4.06
CA LEU A 381 1.79 -22.07 -4.03
C LEU A 381 2.35 -22.32 -2.61
N PRO A 382 3.24 -23.32 -2.39
CA PRO A 382 3.77 -23.61 -1.07
C PRO A 382 4.65 -22.48 -0.53
N GLY A 383 4.75 -22.38 0.80
CA GLY A 383 5.62 -21.41 1.47
C GLY A 383 5.18 -19.95 1.34
N TYR A 384 3.91 -19.70 0.97
CA TYR A 384 3.36 -18.37 0.76
C TYR A 384 2.63 -17.85 2.01
N TYR A 385 3.38 -17.53 3.06
CA TYR A 385 2.83 -17.16 4.36
C TYR A 385 1.96 -15.90 4.32
N TYR A 386 2.31 -14.92 3.48
CA TYR A 386 1.45 -13.74 3.28
C TYR A 386 0.04 -14.13 2.84
N ARG A 387 -0.10 -15.08 1.91
CA ARG A 387 -1.42 -15.56 1.47
C ARG A 387 -2.15 -16.19 2.64
N ASP A 388 -1.51 -17.15 3.31
CA ASP A 388 -2.13 -17.94 4.36
C ASP A 388 -2.62 -17.04 5.50
N ASP A 389 -1.79 -16.11 5.95
CA ASP A 389 -2.13 -15.15 7.00
C ASP A 389 -3.18 -14.13 6.53
N CYS A 390 -3.09 -13.66 5.28
CA CYS A 390 -4.06 -12.73 4.72
C CYS A 390 -5.46 -13.34 4.64
N LEU A 391 -5.57 -14.59 4.16
CA LEU A 391 -6.83 -15.32 4.10
C LEU A 391 -7.37 -15.61 5.50
N ALA A 392 -6.53 -16.01 6.45
CA ALA A 392 -6.96 -16.24 7.83
C ALA A 392 -7.51 -14.96 8.50
N VAL A 393 -6.87 -13.81 8.27
CA VAL A 393 -7.37 -12.52 8.75
C VAL A 393 -8.69 -12.15 8.05
N TRP A 394 -8.79 -12.41 6.76
CA TRP A 394 -9.99 -12.13 5.98
C TRP A 394 -11.19 -12.97 6.45
N ASP A 395 -11.00 -14.27 6.62
CA ASP A 395 -12.01 -15.21 7.12
C ASP A 395 -12.48 -14.84 8.52
N ALA A 396 -11.58 -14.35 9.38
CA ALA A 396 -11.93 -13.86 10.71
C ALA A 396 -12.85 -12.62 10.63
N LEU A 397 -12.58 -11.70 9.70
CA LEU A 397 -13.43 -10.52 9.48
C LEU A 397 -14.83 -10.91 8.97
N GLU A 398 -14.91 -11.81 8.00
CA GLU A 398 -16.20 -12.32 7.48
C GLU A 398 -16.98 -13.10 8.55
N SER A 399 -16.29 -13.90 9.37
CA SER A 399 -16.88 -14.63 10.48
C SER A 399 -17.42 -13.69 11.56
N MET A 400 -16.71 -12.60 11.88
CA MET A 400 -17.19 -11.58 12.82
C MET A 400 -18.47 -10.90 12.31
N GLU A 401 -18.55 -10.63 11.01
CA GLU A 401 -19.74 -10.07 10.39
C GLU A 401 -20.91 -11.06 10.46
N THR A 402 -20.67 -12.32 10.10
CA THR A 402 -21.65 -13.41 10.21
C THR A 402 -22.15 -13.58 11.64
N PHE A 403 -21.25 -13.54 12.63
CA PHE A 403 -21.59 -13.61 14.05
C PHE A 403 -22.50 -12.46 14.48
N ARG A 404 -22.17 -11.22 14.07
CA ARG A 404 -23.01 -10.04 14.34
C ARG A 404 -24.39 -10.15 13.71
N GLN A 405 -24.47 -10.63 12.47
CA GLN A 405 -25.75 -10.87 11.79
C GLN A 405 -26.60 -11.90 12.55
N ARG A 406 -26.00 -13.00 13.03
CA ARG A 406 -26.69 -14.00 13.85
C ARG A 406 -27.19 -13.43 15.18
N LEU A 407 -26.40 -12.62 15.87
CA LEU A 407 -26.84 -11.94 17.10
C LEU A 407 -28.02 -10.99 16.82
N ALA A 408 -27.97 -10.25 15.72
CA ALA A 408 -29.09 -9.39 15.29
C ALA A 408 -30.36 -10.22 15.02
N GLN A 409 -30.24 -11.38 14.38
CA GLN A 409 -31.35 -12.28 14.12
C GLN A 409 -31.94 -12.88 15.41
N ILE A 410 -31.11 -13.30 16.37
CA ILE A 410 -31.57 -13.79 17.68
C ILE A 410 -32.36 -12.70 18.40
N SER A 411 -31.84 -11.47 18.42
CA SER A 411 -32.51 -10.30 19.01
C SER A 411 -33.85 -10.02 18.32
N HIS A 412 -33.92 -10.15 16.99
CA HIS A 412 -35.17 -10.02 16.25
C HIS A 412 -36.19 -11.09 16.66
N ASN A 413 -35.77 -12.36 16.72
CA ASN A 413 -36.65 -13.48 17.08
C ASN A 413 -37.19 -13.34 18.51
N ILE A 414 -36.35 -12.94 19.47
CA ILE A 414 -36.76 -12.68 20.85
C ILE A 414 -37.81 -11.55 20.90
N ARG A 415 -37.58 -10.45 20.18
CA ARG A 415 -38.55 -9.34 20.10
C ARG A 415 -39.88 -9.76 19.50
N GLN A 416 -39.90 -10.57 18.44
CA GLN A 416 -41.15 -11.06 17.87
C GLN A 416 -41.89 -11.98 18.85
N ARG A 417 -41.18 -12.91 19.49
CA ARG A 417 -41.76 -13.82 20.49
C ARG A 417 -42.38 -13.05 21.66
N ASN A 418 -41.71 -12.02 22.15
CA ASN A 418 -42.16 -11.23 23.30
C ASN A 418 -43.48 -10.47 23.05
N LYS A 419 -43.87 -10.22 21.80
CA LYS A 419 -45.16 -9.57 21.48
C LYS A 419 -46.38 -10.40 21.89
N CYS A 420 -46.22 -11.72 21.96
CA CYS A 420 -47.32 -12.66 22.24
C CYS A 420 -47.24 -13.28 23.63
N LEU A 421 -46.24 -12.90 24.45
CA LEU A 421 -46.05 -13.44 25.79
C LEU A 421 -46.72 -12.54 26.85
N PRO A 422 -47.38 -13.12 27.87
CA PRO A 422 -47.88 -12.35 29.02
C PRO A 422 -46.76 -11.65 29.79
N ILE A 423 -45.56 -12.24 29.82
CA ILE A 423 -44.34 -11.70 30.43
C ILE A 423 -43.20 -11.81 29.40
N PRO A 424 -42.61 -10.69 28.94
CA PRO A 424 -41.50 -10.71 27.99
C PRO A 424 -40.23 -11.40 28.55
N TYR A 425 -39.51 -12.12 27.69
CA TYR A 425 -38.21 -12.75 28.00
C TYR A 425 -37.06 -11.97 27.35
N TYR A 426 -36.19 -11.37 28.16
CA TYR A 426 -35.07 -10.55 27.69
C TYR A 426 -33.68 -11.08 28.05
N TYR A 427 -33.59 -12.11 28.90
CA TYR A 427 -32.36 -12.55 29.55
C TYR A 427 -31.22 -12.96 28.60
N LEU A 428 -31.56 -13.39 27.39
CA LEU A 428 -30.59 -13.73 26.35
C LEU A 428 -30.74 -12.87 25.09
N ASP A 429 -31.40 -11.72 25.17
CA ASP A 429 -31.45 -10.78 24.05
C ASP A 429 -30.06 -10.14 23.87
N PRO A 430 -29.34 -10.40 22.76
CA PRO A 430 -28.00 -9.85 22.55
C PRO A 430 -27.92 -8.32 22.63
N VAL A 431 -29.03 -7.59 22.46
CA VAL A 431 -29.09 -6.14 22.62
C VAL A 431 -29.09 -5.71 24.10
N LEU A 432 -29.57 -6.59 24.99
CA LEU A 432 -29.78 -6.30 26.42
C LEU A 432 -28.75 -7.01 27.32
N ILE A 433 -27.99 -7.98 26.79
CA ILE A 433 -26.86 -8.56 27.50
C ILE A 433 -25.76 -7.49 27.58
N GLU A 434 -25.48 -7.01 28.79
CA GLU A 434 -24.36 -6.12 29.04
C GLU A 434 -23.03 -6.83 28.74
N ASN A 435 -22.13 -6.17 28.01
CA ASN A 435 -20.78 -6.67 27.79
C ASN A 435 -20.05 -6.78 29.15
N SER A 436 -19.98 -8.00 29.67
CA SER A 436 -19.50 -8.34 31.02
C SER A 436 -17.98 -8.21 31.25
N ILE A 437 -17.31 -7.32 30.51
CA ILE A 437 -15.85 -7.06 30.64
C ILE A 437 -15.54 -5.68 31.20
N SER A 438 -16.53 -5.00 31.79
CA SER A 438 -16.35 -3.73 32.47
C SER A 438 -16.41 -3.97 33.98
N ILE A 439 -15.28 -4.36 34.59
CA ILE A 439 -15.04 -4.17 36.03
C ILE A 439 -14.10 -2.97 36.16
#